data_AF-A0A7C3XPI5-F1
#
_entry.id   AF-A0A7C3XPI5-F1
#
_cell.length_a   1.000
_cell.length_b   1.000
_cell.length_c   1.000
_cell.angle_alpha   90.00
_cell.angle_beta   90.00
_cell.angle_gamma   90.00
#
_symmetry.space_group_name_H-M   'P 1'
#
loop_
_entity.id
_entity.type
_entity.pdbx_description
1 polymer ?
#
loop_
_entity_poly.entity_id
_entity_poly.type
_entity_poly.pdbx_seq_one_letter_code
_entity_poly.pdbx_strand_id
1 'polypeptide(L)'
;MKILFVLLVFLVLLNSFVLPFWFNKLWFLFVTTSVLICLSLFRILTRKERDYTKSIFLVLFFISLFNLLVAILGYTTNFAITSSKKRVEQKDVLCQTQKDTVIKGRVVMLGNSDIPVANAKISVSQANNIIDTFYTDIDGKFEYVVSKEVDLNDYISLRIEHLDFKPYETKFLLTAGTIRELEVYLCKPVKK
;
A
#
# COMPACT_ATOMS: atom_id res chain seq x y z
N MET A 1 -42.55 -30.20 -17.24
CA MET A 1 -41.96 -29.99 -15.89
C MET A 1 -40.57 -30.61 -15.70
N LYS A 2 -40.28 -31.85 -16.15
CA LYS A 2 -38.99 -32.51 -15.87
C LYS A 2 -37.76 -31.85 -16.54
N ILE A 3 -37.86 -31.46 -17.82
CA ILE A 3 -36.73 -30.85 -18.56
C ILE A 3 -36.39 -29.46 -18.02
N LEU A 4 -37.39 -28.61 -17.78
CA LEU A 4 -37.18 -27.26 -17.25
C LEU A 4 -36.52 -27.30 -15.85
N PHE A 5 -36.88 -28.29 -15.03
CA PHE A 5 -36.29 -28.49 -13.72
C PHE A 5 -34.83 -28.96 -13.79
N VAL A 6 -34.51 -29.89 -14.69
CA VAL A 6 -33.13 -30.34 -14.93
C VAL A 6 -32.27 -29.19 -15.45
N LEU A 7 -32.82 -28.36 -16.34
CA LEU A 7 -32.12 -27.20 -16.90
C LEU A 7 -31.85 -26.14 -15.81
N LEU A 8 -32.80 -25.94 -14.89
CA LEU A 8 -32.63 -25.06 -13.74
C LEU A 8 -31.55 -25.57 -12.77
N VAL A 9 -31.56 -26.87 -12.46
CA VAL A 9 -30.53 -27.49 -11.60
C VAL A 9 -29.15 -27.39 -12.25
N PHE A 10 -29.05 -27.62 -13.56
CA PHE A 10 -27.80 -27.51 -14.30
C PHE A 10 -27.29 -26.06 -14.31
N LEU A 11 -28.18 -25.08 -14.45
CA LEU A 11 -27.84 -23.65 -14.47
C LEU A 11 -27.41 -23.14 -13.08
N VAL A 12 -27.97 -23.70 -12.00
CA VAL A 12 -27.52 -23.47 -10.61
C VAL A 12 -26.14 -24.10 -10.37
N LEU A 13 -25.91 -25.31 -10.87
CA LEU A 13 -24.60 -25.99 -10.76
C LEU A 13 -23.50 -25.27 -11.56
N LEU A 14 -23.80 -24.85 -12.79
CA LEU A 14 -22.85 -24.12 -13.65
C LEU A 14 -22.49 -22.76 -13.04
N ASN A 15 -23.48 -22.03 -12.52
CA ASN A 15 -23.22 -20.79 -11.80
C ASN A 15 -22.40 -21.02 -10.54
N SER A 16 -22.67 -22.11 -9.80
CA SER A 16 -21.93 -22.49 -8.58
C SER A 16 -20.43 -22.72 -8.81
N PHE A 17 -20.03 -23.02 -10.04
CA PHE A 17 -18.65 -23.35 -10.38
C PHE A 17 -17.86 -22.16 -10.98
N VAL A 18 -18.53 -21.30 -11.77
CA VAL A 18 -17.83 -20.28 -12.58
C VAL A 18 -17.66 -18.95 -11.86
N LEU A 19 -18.66 -18.52 -11.10
CA LEU A 19 -18.68 -17.21 -10.43
C LEU A 19 -17.80 -17.07 -9.16
N PRO A 20 -17.45 -18.12 -8.37
CA PRO A 20 -16.48 -17.98 -7.27
C PRO A 20 -15.11 -17.51 -7.77
N PHE A 21 -14.77 -17.85 -9.01
CA PHE A 21 -13.47 -17.55 -9.60
C PHE A 21 -13.30 -16.07 -9.96
N TRP A 22 -14.41 -15.37 -10.24
CA TRP A 22 -14.38 -13.98 -10.71
C TRP A 22 -14.75 -12.94 -9.63
N PHE A 23 -15.61 -13.28 -8.66
CA PHE A 23 -16.15 -12.29 -7.72
C PHE A 23 -16.21 -12.81 -6.28
N ASN A 24 -15.05 -13.06 -5.67
CA ASN A 24 -14.93 -13.62 -4.31
C ASN A 24 -15.84 -12.95 -3.26
N LYS A 25 -15.99 -11.61 -3.27
CA LYS A 25 -16.80 -10.89 -2.26
C LYS A 25 -18.31 -10.94 -2.51
N LEU A 26 -18.76 -10.92 -3.78
CA LEU A 26 -20.20 -11.02 -4.11
C LEU A 26 -20.70 -12.47 -4.11
N TRP A 27 -19.79 -13.43 -4.25
CA TRP A 27 -20.10 -14.83 -4.39
C TRP A 27 -20.87 -15.42 -3.21
N PHE A 28 -20.47 -15.07 -1.99
CA PHE A 28 -21.12 -15.56 -0.78
C PHE A 28 -22.58 -15.09 -0.67
N LEU A 29 -22.84 -13.82 -1.03
CA LEU A 29 -24.19 -13.26 -1.01
C LEU A 29 -25.08 -13.90 -2.08
N PHE A 30 -24.51 -14.23 -3.24
CA PHE A 30 -25.24 -14.90 -4.31
C PHE A 30 -25.58 -16.37 -3.98
N VAL A 31 -24.64 -17.12 -3.40
CA VAL A 31 -24.86 -18.52 -2.99
C VAL A 31 -25.88 -18.61 -1.86
N THR A 32 -25.78 -17.75 -0.84
CA THR A 32 -26.74 -17.72 0.27
C THR A 32 -28.15 -17.35 -0.18
N THR A 33 -28.29 -16.35 -1.06
CA THR A 33 -29.58 -15.95 -1.63
C THR A 33 -30.18 -17.07 -2.49
N SER A 34 -29.36 -17.75 -3.30
CA SER A 34 -29.82 -18.86 -4.14
C SER A 34 -30.30 -20.06 -3.31
N VAL A 35 -29.60 -20.40 -2.23
CA VAL A 35 -30.02 -21.45 -1.29
C VAL A 35 -31.35 -21.09 -0.61
N LEU A 36 -31.52 -19.83 -0.19
CA LEU A 36 -32.77 -19.34 0.40
C LEU A 36 -33.96 -19.39 -0.58
N ILE A 37 -33.75 -19.05 -1.84
CA ILE A 37 -34.76 -19.15 -2.90
C ILE A 37 -35.12 -20.62 -3.17
N CYS A 38 -34.14 -21.52 -3.19
CA CYS A 38 -34.40 -22.96 -3.33
C CYS A 38 -35.21 -23.51 -2.13
N LEU A 39 -34.90 -23.08 -0.90
CA LEU A 39 -35.65 -23.48 0.30
C LEU A 39 -37.08 -22.94 0.31
N SER A 40 -37.30 -21.71 -0.17
CA SER A 40 -38.65 -21.11 -0.20
C SER A 40 -39.53 -21.75 -1.28
N LEU A 41 -39.00 -22.01 -2.48
CA LEU A 41 -39.69 -22.77 -3.53
C LEU A 41 -39.99 -24.20 -3.10
N PHE A 42 -39.09 -24.82 -2.32
CA PHE A 42 -39.28 -26.15 -1.75
C PHE A 42 -40.43 -26.17 -0.74
N ARG A 43 -40.52 -25.19 0.18
CA ARG A 43 -41.65 -25.07 1.13
C ARG A 43 -43.01 -24.99 0.42
N ILE A 44 -43.04 -24.39 -0.77
CA ILE A 44 -44.23 -24.32 -1.62
C ILE A 44 -44.51 -25.67 -2.29
N LEU A 45 -43.49 -26.38 -2.78
CA LEU A 45 -43.64 -27.66 -3.47
C LEU A 45 -43.98 -28.83 -2.54
N THR A 46 -43.41 -28.91 -1.32
CA THR A 46 -43.64 -30.01 -0.37
C THR A 46 -45.03 -29.99 0.26
N ARG A 47 -45.82 -28.93 0.04
CA ARG A 47 -47.22 -28.87 0.44
C ARG A 47 -48.11 -29.87 -0.32
N LYS A 48 -47.59 -30.50 -1.39
CA LYS A 48 -48.27 -31.52 -2.18
C LYS A 48 -47.41 -32.80 -2.18
N GLU A 49 -47.88 -33.85 -1.51
CA GLU A 49 -47.16 -35.10 -1.21
C GLU A 49 -46.46 -35.78 -2.40
N ARG A 50 -45.25 -36.32 -2.15
CA ARG A 50 -44.67 -37.55 -2.75
C ARG A 50 -43.30 -37.89 -2.14
N ASP A 51 -43.08 -39.15 -1.79
CA ASP A 51 -41.84 -39.66 -1.16
C ASP A 51 -40.54 -39.43 -1.95
N TYR A 52 -40.60 -39.29 -3.28
CA TYR A 52 -39.43 -38.97 -4.12
C TYR A 52 -38.80 -37.59 -3.82
N THR A 53 -39.52 -36.70 -3.16
CA THR A 53 -39.01 -35.38 -2.76
C THR A 53 -37.96 -35.44 -1.64
N LYS A 54 -37.98 -36.50 -0.81
CA LYS A 54 -37.04 -36.67 0.32
C LYS A 54 -35.61 -36.97 -0.14
N SER A 55 -35.43 -37.87 -1.12
CA SER A 55 -34.08 -38.22 -1.63
C SER A 55 -33.46 -37.08 -2.44
N ILE A 56 -34.26 -36.37 -3.23
CA ILE A 56 -33.79 -35.18 -3.97
C ILE A 56 -33.41 -34.06 -2.99
N PHE A 57 -34.17 -33.88 -1.90
CA PHE A 57 -33.84 -32.94 -0.84
C PHE A 57 -32.51 -33.29 -0.16
N LEU A 58 -32.29 -34.58 0.15
CA LEU A 58 -31.05 -35.04 0.75
C LEU A 58 -29.85 -34.71 -0.15
N VAL A 59 -29.98 -34.97 -1.46
CA VAL A 59 -28.92 -34.65 -2.45
C VAL A 59 -28.67 -33.14 -2.54
N LEU A 60 -29.72 -32.31 -2.62
CA LEU A 60 -29.56 -30.84 -2.68
C LEU A 60 -28.98 -30.28 -1.38
N PHE A 61 -29.35 -30.85 -0.23
CA PHE A 61 -28.80 -30.48 1.07
C PHE A 61 -27.29 -30.77 1.14
N PHE A 62 -26.86 -31.96 0.72
CA PHE A 62 -25.44 -32.30 0.69
C PHE A 62 -24.65 -31.46 -0.33
N ILE A 63 -25.23 -31.13 -1.48
CA ILE A 63 -24.61 -30.20 -2.45
C ILE A 63 -24.44 -28.80 -1.82
N SER A 64 -25.46 -28.31 -1.11
CA SER A 64 -25.36 -27.01 -0.42
C SER A 64 -24.34 -27.02 0.71
N LEU A 65 -24.25 -28.11 1.47
CA LEU A 65 -23.27 -28.29 2.56
C LEU A 65 -21.84 -28.33 2.00
N PHE A 66 -21.64 -29.02 0.88
CA PHE A 66 -20.36 -29.10 0.18
C PHE A 66 -19.94 -27.73 -0.36
N ASN A 67 -20.86 -26.98 -0.98
CA ASN A 67 -20.57 -25.62 -1.46
C ASN A 67 -20.18 -24.66 -0.32
N LEU A 68 -20.83 -24.78 0.86
CA LEU A 68 -20.47 -24.01 2.04
C LEU A 68 -19.07 -24.36 2.55
N LEU A 69 -18.73 -25.65 2.58
CA LEU A 69 -17.41 -26.14 2.98
C LEU A 69 -16.31 -25.60 2.05
N VAL A 70 -16.52 -25.67 0.73
CA VAL A 70 -15.59 -25.14 -0.27
C VAL A 70 -15.42 -23.62 -0.12
N ALA A 71 -16.49 -22.88 0.18
CA ALA A 71 -16.39 -21.45 0.44
C ALA A 71 -15.52 -21.16 1.68
N ILE A 72 -15.75 -21.84 2.80
CA ILE A 72 -14.96 -21.66 4.04
C ILE A 72 -13.49 -22.00 3.79
N LEU A 73 -13.20 -23.09 3.07
CA LEU A 73 -11.83 -23.48 2.70
C LEU A 73 -11.18 -22.46 1.76
N GLY A 74 -11.92 -21.92 0.80
CA GLY A 74 -11.45 -20.85 -0.09
C GLY A 74 -11.12 -19.55 0.65
N TYR A 75 -11.97 -19.14 1.60
CA TYR A 75 -11.73 -17.95 2.41
C TYR A 75 -10.54 -18.12 3.36
N THR A 76 -10.42 -19.27 4.01
CA THR A 76 -9.31 -19.55 4.95
C THR A 76 -7.97 -19.66 4.23
N THR A 77 -7.92 -20.31 3.06
CA THR A 77 -6.70 -20.38 2.24
C THR A 77 -6.31 -19.01 1.68
N ASN A 78 -7.27 -18.20 1.21
CA ASN A 78 -6.99 -16.86 0.71
C ASN A 78 -6.52 -15.93 1.85
N PHE A 79 -7.08 -16.05 3.06
CA PHE A 79 -6.59 -15.37 4.26
C PHE A 79 -5.16 -15.80 4.64
N ALA A 80 -4.87 -17.10 4.60
CA ALA A 80 -3.52 -17.61 4.88
C ALA A 80 -2.49 -17.17 3.83
N ILE A 81 -2.84 -17.19 2.54
CA ILE A 81 -1.97 -16.74 1.45
C ILE A 81 -1.74 -15.22 1.52
N THR A 82 -2.77 -14.44 1.81
CA THR A 82 -2.63 -12.97 1.98
C THR A 82 -1.84 -12.62 3.24
N SER A 83 -2.00 -13.37 4.33
CA SER A 83 -1.17 -13.25 5.54
C SER A 83 0.29 -13.60 5.26
N SER A 84 0.57 -14.66 4.49
CA SER A 84 1.93 -15.02 4.06
C SER A 84 2.54 -14.05 3.04
N LYS A 85 1.73 -13.45 2.15
CA LYS A 85 2.21 -12.44 1.17
C LYS A 85 2.41 -11.04 1.76
N LYS A 86 1.93 -10.76 2.98
CA LYS A 86 2.10 -9.47 3.66
C LYS A 86 2.79 -9.58 5.03
N ARG A 87 3.91 -10.30 5.08
CA ARG A 87 5.04 -9.81 5.90
C ARG A 87 5.94 -8.96 5.01
N VAL A 88 5.43 -7.83 4.55
CA VAL A 88 6.34 -6.69 4.43
C VAL A 88 6.67 -6.41 5.87
N GLU A 89 7.92 -6.66 6.29
CA GLU A 89 8.41 -6.16 7.55
C GLU A 89 8.00 -4.69 7.60
N GLN A 90 7.00 -4.36 8.42
CA GLN A 90 6.84 -3.01 8.87
C GLN A 90 8.09 -2.79 9.70
N LYS A 91 9.15 -2.31 9.03
CA LYS A 91 10.18 -1.54 9.71
C LYS A 91 9.40 -0.34 10.21
N ASP A 92 8.84 -0.48 11.41
CA ASP A 92 8.70 0.65 12.30
C ASP A 92 10.12 1.17 12.40
N VAL A 93 10.45 2.13 11.54
CA VAL A 93 11.57 3.02 11.76
C VAL A 93 11.12 3.77 13.01
N LEU A 94 11.35 3.15 14.18
CA LEU A 94 11.59 3.91 15.38
C LEU A 94 12.74 4.82 14.97
N CYS A 95 12.41 6.06 14.62
CA CYS A 95 13.38 7.12 14.64
C CYS A 95 14.02 7.00 16.03
N GLN A 96 15.25 6.47 16.10
CA GLN A 96 16.04 6.58 17.30
C GLN A 96 16.03 8.08 17.58
N THR A 97 15.35 8.49 18.64
CA THR A 97 15.34 9.87 19.10
C THR A 97 16.78 10.19 19.43
N GLN A 98 17.49 10.73 18.46
CA GLN A 98 18.83 11.23 18.67
C GLN A 98 18.69 12.45 19.57
N LYS A 99 19.69 12.66 20.41
CA LYS A 99 19.74 13.82 21.31
C LYS A 99 19.69 15.13 20.52
N ASP A 100 20.17 15.08 19.27
CA ASP A 100 20.29 16.21 18.38
C ASP A 100 19.51 15.96 17.08
N THR A 101 18.99 17.03 16.49
CA THR A 101 18.36 17.01 15.16
C THR A 101 19.44 17.22 14.11
N VAL A 102 19.51 16.36 13.10
CA VAL A 102 20.60 16.36 12.10
C VAL A 102 20.04 16.46 10.69
N ILE A 103 20.64 17.33 9.87
CA ILE A 103 20.40 17.38 8.43
C ILE A 103 21.67 16.84 7.77
N LYS A 104 21.55 15.76 7.01
CA LYS A 104 22.67 15.22 6.25
C LYS A 104 22.25 14.90 4.84
N GLY A 105 23.21 14.83 3.94
CA GLY A 105 22.86 14.58 2.56
C GLY A 105 24.04 14.50 1.63
N ARG A 106 23.71 14.40 0.35
CA ARG A 106 24.67 14.37 -0.74
C ARG A 106 24.20 15.27 -1.88
N VAL A 107 25.15 15.99 -2.46
CA VAL A 107 24.97 16.84 -3.63
C VAL A 107 25.67 16.18 -4.81
N VAL A 108 24.91 15.94 -5.85
CA VAL A 108 25.36 15.29 -7.09
C VAL A 108 24.95 16.13 -8.29
N MET A 109 25.70 16.00 -9.39
CA MET A 109 25.32 16.59 -10.66
C MET A 109 24.23 15.74 -11.32
N LEU A 110 23.17 16.39 -11.81
CA LEU A 110 22.17 15.72 -12.64
C LEU A 110 22.78 15.32 -14.00
N GLY A 111 22.88 14.02 -14.27
CA GLY A 111 23.46 13.49 -15.52
C GLY A 111 23.45 11.96 -15.61
N ASN A 112 24.14 11.39 -16.61
CA ASN A 112 24.22 9.93 -16.82
C ASN A 112 25.08 9.19 -15.79
N SER A 113 25.91 9.92 -15.05
CA SER A 113 26.63 9.44 -13.88
C SER A 113 26.43 10.46 -12.77
N ASP A 114 26.00 10.01 -11.60
CA ASP A 114 25.81 10.85 -10.41
C ASP A 114 27.17 11.27 -9.85
N ILE A 115 27.76 12.28 -10.50
CA ILE A 115 29.07 12.81 -10.12
C ILE A 115 28.89 13.67 -8.86
N PRO A 116 29.61 13.38 -7.76
CA PRO A 116 29.54 14.19 -6.55
C PRO A 116 30.02 15.61 -6.79
N VAL A 117 29.35 16.58 -6.16
CA VAL A 117 29.71 18.00 -6.23
C VAL A 117 30.40 18.41 -4.91
N ALA A 118 31.72 18.46 -4.96
CA ALA A 118 32.54 18.91 -3.83
C ALA A 118 32.55 20.44 -3.69
N ASN A 119 32.83 20.94 -2.48
CA ASN A 119 32.94 22.37 -2.17
C ASN A 119 31.70 23.21 -2.55
N ALA A 120 30.52 22.60 -2.63
CA ALA A 120 29.27 23.34 -2.75
C ALA A 120 28.98 24.03 -1.41
N LYS A 121 28.75 25.34 -1.45
CA LYS A 121 28.40 26.15 -0.28
C LYS A 121 26.95 25.85 0.10
N ILE A 122 26.72 25.48 1.34
CA ILE A 122 25.40 25.25 1.92
C ILE A 122 25.15 26.33 2.96
N SER A 123 24.05 27.05 2.82
CA SER A 123 23.60 28.06 3.78
C SER A 123 22.27 27.62 4.39
N VAL A 124 22.21 27.58 5.71
CA VAL A 124 21.00 27.28 6.47
C VAL A 124 20.44 28.59 7.00
N SER A 125 19.16 28.85 6.76
CA SER A 125 18.50 30.08 7.19
C SER A 125 17.10 29.83 7.75
N GLN A 126 16.67 30.71 8.63
CA GLN A 126 15.32 30.74 9.21
C GLN A 126 14.83 32.18 9.23
N ALA A 127 13.57 32.41 8.85
CA ALA A 127 13.01 33.76 8.73
C ALA A 127 13.91 34.76 7.95
N ASN A 128 14.55 34.29 6.88
CA ASN A 128 15.53 35.01 6.05
C ASN A 128 16.87 35.40 6.72
N ASN A 129 17.11 34.97 7.96
CA ASN A 129 18.40 35.14 8.63
C ASN A 129 19.26 33.89 8.44
N ILE A 130 20.51 34.06 8.01
CA ILE A 130 21.46 32.96 7.86
C ILE A 130 21.91 32.53 9.27
N ILE A 131 21.66 31.27 9.60
CA ILE A 131 22.06 30.64 10.85
C ILE A 131 23.49 30.13 10.73
N ASP A 132 23.78 29.39 9.66
CA ASP A 132 25.09 28.80 9.46
C ASP A 132 25.42 28.62 7.97
N THR A 133 26.70 28.45 7.67
CA THR A 133 27.23 28.18 6.34
C THR A 133 28.39 27.18 6.40
N PHE A 134 28.30 26.13 5.60
CA PHE A 134 29.31 25.07 5.50
C PHE A 134 29.45 24.59 4.05
N TYR A 135 30.33 23.62 3.80
CA TYR A 135 30.65 23.15 2.46
C TYR A 135 30.53 21.63 2.37
N THR A 136 30.20 21.12 1.18
CA THR A 136 30.26 19.69 0.91
C THR A 136 31.69 19.17 0.84
N ASP A 137 31.90 17.92 1.25
CA ASP A 137 33.17 17.23 1.16
C ASP A 137 33.49 16.76 -0.28
N ILE A 138 34.61 16.03 -0.44
CA ILE A 138 35.05 15.48 -1.74
C ILE A 138 34.04 14.50 -2.37
N ASP A 139 33.19 13.86 -1.57
CA ASP A 139 32.15 12.93 -2.01
C ASP A 139 30.81 13.64 -2.24
N GLY A 140 30.79 14.97 -2.13
CA GLY A 140 29.60 15.80 -2.21
C GLY A 140 28.68 15.66 -0.99
N LYS A 141 29.14 15.04 0.10
CA LYS A 141 28.34 14.82 1.30
C LYS A 141 28.44 16.01 2.26
N PHE A 142 27.41 16.14 3.08
CA PHE A 142 27.37 17.12 4.15
C PHE A 142 26.58 16.59 5.35
N GLU A 143 26.89 17.12 6.52
CA GLU A 143 26.18 16.88 7.77
C GLU A 143 26.16 18.17 8.59
N TYR A 144 24.98 18.51 9.10
CA TYR A 144 24.73 19.69 9.90
C TYR A 144 23.88 19.31 11.11
N VAL A 145 24.43 19.57 12.29
CA VAL A 145 23.73 19.39 13.56
C VAL A 145 22.99 20.68 13.87
N VAL A 146 21.66 20.61 13.97
CA VAL A 146 20.83 21.78 14.21
C VAL A 146 21.04 22.27 15.65
N SER A 147 21.48 23.52 15.79
CA SER A 147 21.64 24.16 17.10
C SER A 147 20.31 24.24 17.87
N LYS A 148 20.38 24.20 19.19
CA LYS A 148 19.22 24.30 20.10
C LYS A 148 18.50 25.66 20.01
N GLU A 149 19.16 26.66 19.45
CA GLU A 149 18.62 28.01 19.28
C GLU A 149 17.69 28.13 18.07
N VAL A 150 17.67 27.14 17.18
CA VAL A 150 16.79 27.13 16.01
C VAL A 150 15.38 26.70 16.41
N ASP A 151 14.37 27.49 16.05
CA ASP A 151 12.98 27.14 16.33
C ASP A 151 12.51 26.05 15.36
N LEU A 152 12.34 24.83 15.86
CA LEU A 152 11.90 23.69 15.05
C LEU A 152 10.41 23.76 14.65
N ASN A 153 9.65 24.71 15.18
CA ASN A 153 8.25 24.94 14.77
C ASN A 153 8.13 25.79 13.52
N ASP A 154 9.22 26.41 13.06
CA ASP A 154 9.25 27.22 11.85
C ASP A 154 10.09 26.56 10.73
N TYR A 155 9.86 26.99 9.50
CA TYR A 155 10.54 26.46 8.33
C TYR A 155 12.02 26.85 8.33
N ILE A 156 12.85 25.83 8.13
CA ILE A 156 14.27 26.01 7.86
C ILE A 156 14.45 25.97 6.33
N SER A 157 15.19 26.94 5.82
CA SER A 157 15.56 27.04 4.42
C SER A 157 17.01 26.58 4.26
N LEU A 158 17.25 25.75 3.26
CA LEU A 158 18.58 25.27 2.90
C LEU A 158 18.86 25.68 1.46
N ARG A 159 19.92 26.46 1.28
CA ARG A 159 20.38 26.95 -0.03
C ARG A 159 21.74 26.37 -0.35
N ILE A 160 21.88 25.75 -1.53
CA ILE A 160 23.10 25.14 -2.04
C ILE A 160 23.58 25.93 -3.26
N GLU A 161 24.82 26.39 -3.22
CA GLU A 161 25.44 27.19 -4.27
C GLU A 161 26.79 26.61 -4.67
N HIS A 162 27.06 26.61 -5.97
CA HIS A 162 28.35 26.21 -6.52
C HIS A 162 28.58 26.99 -7.81
N LEU A 163 29.83 27.34 -8.11
CA LEU A 163 30.18 28.22 -9.23
C LEU A 163 29.65 27.72 -10.58
N ASP A 164 29.73 26.41 -10.80
CA ASP A 164 29.36 25.77 -12.06
C ASP A 164 27.89 25.36 -12.20
N PHE A 165 27.06 25.58 -11.17
CA PHE A 165 25.69 25.05 -11.12
C PHE A 165 24.67 26.13 -10.77
N LYS A 166 23.41 25.91 -11.15
CA LYS A 166 22.32 26.76 -10.67
C LYS A 166 22.13 26.55 -9.16
N PRO A 167 21.89 27.63 -8.39
CA PRO A 167 21.64 27.50 -6.97
C PRO A 167 20.33 26.72 -6.74
N TYR A 168 20.34 25.87 -5.72
CA TYR A 168 19.18 25.12 -5.27
C TYR A 168 18.73 25.67 -3.92
N GLU A 169 17.42 25.85 -3.73
CA GLU A 169 16.84 26.28 -2.47
C GLU A 169 15.65 25.39 -2.13
N THR A 170 15.56 24.95 -0.87
CA THR A 170 14.44 24.17 -0.36
C THR A 170 14.08 24.63 1.05
N LYS A 171 12.82 24.39 1.43
CA LYS A 171 12.30 24.71 2.77
C LYS A 171 11.63 23.49 3.36
N PHE A 172 11.88 23.22 4.63
CA PHE A 172 11.28 22.10 5.32
C PHE A 172 11.13 22.36 6.81
N LEU A 173 10.14 21.69 7.41
CA LEU A 173 10.00 21.57 8.86
C LEU A 173 10.83 20.38 9.35
N LEU A 174 11.44 20.55 10.51
CA LEU A 174 12.20 19.51 11.20
C LEU A 174 11.49 19.11 12.49
N THR A 175 11.62 17.85 12.86
CA THR A 175 11.12 17.34 14.15
C THR A 175 12.31 17.12 15.07
N ALA A 176 12.18 17.50 16.34
CA ALA A 176 13.24 17.34 17.33
C ALA A 176 13.73 15.88 17.41
N GLY A 177 15.06 15.69 17.41
CA GLY A 177 15.69 14.39 17.55
C GLY A 177 15.54 13.48 16.33
N THR A 178 15.27 14.06 15.15
CA THR A 178 15.19 13.32 13.89
C THR A 178 16.38 13.61 12.98
N ILE A 179 16.69 12.66 12.11
CA ILE A 179 17.66 12.83 11.03
C ILE A 179 16.89 13.05 9.73
N ARG A 180 17.21 14.13 9.03
CA ARG A 180 16.72 14.42 7.69
C ARG A 180 17.82 14.09 6.69
N GLU A 181 17.56 13.11 5.82
CA GLU A 181 18.43 12.77 4.70
C GLU A 181 17.97 13.45 3.41
N LEU A 182 18.90 14.06 2.69
CA LEU A 182 18.65 14.78 1.43
C LEU A 182 19.61 14.32 0.34
N GLU A 183 19.08 13.97 -0.82
CA GLU A 183 19.88 13.81 -2.04
C GLU A 183 19.48 14.90 -3.03
N VAL A 184 20.45 15.75 -3.38
CA VAL A 184 20.20 16.96 -4.18
C VAL A 184 20.94 16.86 -5.50
N TYR A 185 20.18 17.02 -6.58
CA TYR A 185 20.71 16.99 -7.95
C TYR A 185 20.83 18.42 -8.48
N LEU A 186 22.06 18.87 -8.73
CA LEU A 186 22.34 20.18 -9.29
C LEU A 186 22.41 20.12 -10.81
N CYS A 187 21.75 21.08 -11.46
CA CYS A 187 21.75 21.23 -12.91
C CYS A 187 22.82 22.21 -13.37
N LYS A 188 23.56 21.85 -14.42
CA LYS A 188 24.43 22.82 -15.11
C LYS A 188 23.60 23.92 -15.76
N PRO A 189 24.04 25.18 -15.73
CA PRO A 189 23.41 26.24 -16.48
C PRO A 189 23.52 25.93 -17.98
N VAL A 190 22.39 26.06 -18.69
CA VAL A 190 22.38 25.96 -20.15
C VAL A 190 23.20 27.13 -20.69
N LYS A 191 24.34 26.85 -21.33
CA LYS A 191 25.10 27.87 -22.06
C LYS A 191 24.17 28.45 -23.14
N LYS A 192 23.90 29.75 -23.07
CA LYS A 192 23.27 30.50 -24.17
C LYS A 192 24.31 30.77 -25.25
#